data_AF-A0A1F5SHN0-F1
#
_entry.id   AF-A0A1F5SHN0-F1
#
_cell.length_a   1.000
_cell.length_b   1.000
_cell.length_c   1.000
_cell.angle_alpha   90.00
_cell.angle_beta   90.00
_cell.angle_gamma   90.00
#
_symmetry.space_group_name_H-M   'P 1'
#
loop_
_entity.id
_entity.type
_entity.pdbx_description
1 polymer ?
#
loop_
_entity_poly.entity_id
_entity_poly.type
_entity_poly.pdbx_seq_one_letter_code
_entity_poly.pdbx_strand_id
1 'polypeptide(L)'
;MKKWENLINFSFGLVAASVAYVVGIGLAYLPFIFLAAYPWKIGNDVYSLFGGANATGNIHSLVSIWQFAGRDAVCLIGLSFYQKAGGDALCVIGLSFYQKAGGDAVCLIGLSFYQKAGGDALCVIGLSFYQKADNDIICMLGIFFYQKAGGSAACIIGFSFYQKACEDAVCIVGFSVWLDAERVACLIGLSGVQKARSDAYMGLGIALWQDAPNSGYDWTRVRNIVG
;
A
#
# COMPACT_ATOMS: atom_id res chain seq x y z
N MET A 1 -25.71 10.46 3.10
CA MET A 1 -24.61 10.09 2.20
C MET A 1 -25.06 9.96 0.75
N LYS A 2 -26.12 9.21 0.44
CA LYS A 2 -26.65 9.03 -0.94
C LYS A 2 -26.78 10.28 -1.82
N LYS A 3 -27.24 11.42 -1.27
CA LYS A 3 -27.35 12.69 -2.03
C LYS A 3 -25.99 13.20 -2.52
N TRP A 4 -24.93 13.02 -1.72
CA TRP A 4 -23.57 13.43 -2.06
C TRP A 4 -22.91 12.47 -3.05
N GLU A 5 -23.19 11.17 -2.95
CA GLU A 5 -22.69 10.17 -3.91
C GLU A 5 -23.12 10.50 -5.34
N ASN A 6 -24.40 10.79 -5.55
CA ASN A 6 -24.92 11.12 -6.87
C ASN A 6 -24.32 12.42 -7.41
N LEU A 7 -24.14 13.43 -6.56
CA LEU A 7 -23.53 14.70 -6.96
C LEU A 7 -22.06 14.52 -7.36
N ILE A 8 -21.30 13.76 -6.56
CA ILE A 8 -19.90 13.45 -6.84
C ILE A 8 -19.80 12.67 -8.16
N ASN A 9 -20.57 11.60 -8.32
CA ASN A 9 -20.52 10.79 -9.54
C ASN A 9 -20.93 11.59 -10.78
N PHE A 10 -21.93 12.47 -10.66
CA PHE A 10 -22.29 13.39 -11.74
C PHE A 10 -21.14 14.35 -12.10
N SER A 11 -20.40 14.85 -11.11
CA SER A 11 -19.28 15.76 -11.35
C SER A 11 -18.16 15.11 -12.16
N PHE A 12 -17.92 13.79 -12.04
CA PHE A 12 -16.93 13.08 -12.85
C PHE A 12 -17.25 13.18 -14.35
N GLY A 13 -18.50 12.88 -14.74
CA GLY A 13 -18.93 13.00 -16.13
C GLY A 13 -18.83 14.44 -16.63
N LEU A 14 -19.25 15.41 -15.82
CA LEU A 14 -19.26 16.82 -16.20
C LEU A 14 -17.85 17.39 -16.35
N VAL A 15 -16.95 17.06 -15.43
CA VAL A 15 -15.53 17.47 -15.50
C VAL A 15 -14.87 16.84 -16.73
N ALA A 16 -15.07 15.55 -16.97
CA ALA A 16 -14.50 14.87 -18.14
C ALA A 16 -14.98 15.51 -19.46
N ALA A 17 -16.27 15.78 -19.60
CA ALA A 17 -16.82 16.45 -20.78
C ALA A 17 -16.32 17.90 -20.91
N SER A 18 -16.17 18.62 -19.80
CA SER A 18 -15.65 19.99 -19.81
C SER A 18 -14.18 20.03 -20.23
N VAL A 19 -13.35 19.13 -19.68
CA VAL A 19 -11.94 18.98 -20.08
C VAL A 19 -11.85 18.61 -21.55
N ALA A 20 -12.67 17.67 -22.02
CA ALA A 20 -12.74 17.27 -23.42
C ALA A 20 -13.03 18.46 -24.36
N TYR A 21 -14.00 19.30 -23.99
CA TYR A 21 -14.32 20.50 -24.74
C TYR A 21 -13.14 21.48 -24.81
N VAL A 22 -12.47 21.72 -23.67
CA VAL A 22 -11.29 22.60 -23.59
C VAL A 22 -10.14 22.11 -24.46
N VAL A 23 -9.96 20.78 -24.59
CA VAL A 23 -8.92 20.19 -25.46
C VAL A 23 -9.36 20.03 -26.93
N GLY A 24 -10.46 20.69 -27.33
CA GLY A 24 -10.89 20.77 -28.72
C GLY A 24 -11.74 19.60 -29.21
N ILE A 25 -12.25 18.74 -28.33
CA ILE A 25 -13.19 17.69 -28.73
C ILE A 25 -14.54 18.34 -29.07
N GLY A 26 -15.07 18.00 -30.25
CA GLY A 26 -16.31 18.58 -30.76
C GLY A 26 -17.52 18.35 -29.82
N LEU A 27 -18.41 19.35 -29.75
CA LEU A 27 -19.61 19.35 -28.90
C LEU A 27 -20.46 18.08 -29.04
N ALA A 28 -20.53 17.49 -30.24
CA ALA A 28 -21.27 16.27 -30.52
C ALA A 28 -20.77 15.05 -29.73
N TYR A 29 -19.51 15.02 -29.31
CA TYR A 29 -18.91 13.90 -28.58
C TYR A 29 -19.03 14.03 -27.06
N LEU A 30 -19.33 15.22 -26.54
CA LEU A 30 -19.37 15.47 -25.10
C LEU A 30 -20.37 14.60 -24.34
N PRO A 31 -21.58 14.30 -24.86
CA PRO A 31 -22.49 13.37 -24.19
C PRO A 31 -21.90 11.96 -24.06
N PHE A 32 -21.18 11.48 -25.07
CA PHE A 32 -20.54 10.17 -25.03
C PHE A 32 -19.39 10.14 -24.02
N ILE A 33 -18.60 11.22 -23.94
CA ILE A 33 -17.53 11.34 -22.95
C ILE A 33 -18.08 11.42 -21.53
N PHE A 34 -19.15 12.19 -21.34
CA PHE A 34 -19.86 12.24 -20.07
C PHE A 34 -20.29 10.83 -19.65
N LEU A 35 -20.96 10.09 -20.55
CA LEU A 35 -21.44 8.74 -20.27
C LEU A 35 -20.29 7.76 -20.01
N ALA A 36 -19.18 7.84 -20.74
CA ALA A 36 -18.03 6.98 -20.54
C ALA A 36 -17.31 7.24 -19.20
N ALA A 37 -17.23 8.50 -18.78
CA ALA A 37 -16.59 8.92 -17.53
C ALA A 37 -17.52 8.81 -16.32
N TYR A 38 -18.84 8.82 -16.53
CA TYR A 38 -19.83 8.74 -15.48
C TYR A 38 -19.71 7.39 -14.72
N PRO A 39 -19.62 7.41 -13.38
CA PRO A 39 -19.61 6.18 -12.59
C PRO A 39 -20.98 5.49 -12.65
N TRP A 40 -21.02 4.30 -13.23
CA TRP A 40 -22.24 3.53 -13.45
C TRP A 40 -22.53 2.62 -12.27
N LYS A 41 -23.71 2.79 -11.66
CA LYS A 41 -24.18 1.89 -10.60
C LYS A 41 -24.89 0.69 -11.20
N ILE A 42 -24.33 -0.50 -10.99
CA ILE A 42 -24.88 -1.78 -11.44
C ILE A 42 -25.08 -2.66 -10.20
N GLY A 43 -26.34 -2.87 -9.81
CA GLY A 43 -26.64 -3.50 -8.54
C GLY A 43 -26.17 -2.64 -7.35
N ASN A 44 -25.37 -3.21 -6.46
CA ASN A 44 -24.79 -2.49 -5.33
C ASN A 44 -23.42 -1.88 -5.63
N ASP A 45 -22.83 -2.18 -6.79
CA ASP A 45 -21.45 -1.81 -7.11
C ASP A 45 -21.42 -0.69 -8.15
N VAL A 46 -20.32 0.06 -8.16
CA VAL A 46 -20.08 1.15 -9.10
C VAL A 46 -18.89 0.82 -9.99
N TYR A 47 -19.10 0.88 -11.29
CA TYR A 47 -18.09 0.68 -12.31
C TYR A 47 -17.79 2.00 -12.99
N SER A 48 -16.52 2.38 -13.05
CA SER A 48 -16.11 3.71 -13.53
C SER A 48 -14.78 3.68 -14.26
N LEU A 49 -14.52 4.66 -15.12
CA LEU A 49 -13.20 4.80 -15.71
C LEU A 49 -12.20 5.46 -14.74
N PHE A 50 -12.69 6.41 -13.92
CA PHE A 50 -11.86 7.35 -13.15
C PHE A 50 -12.07 7.27 -11.62
N GLY A 51 -12.96 6.41 -11.14
CA GLY A 51 -13.36 6.34 -9.74
C GLY A 51 -14.74 6.95 -9.47
N GLY A 52 -15.05 7.23 -8.22
CA GLY A 52 -16.36 7.73 -7.80
C GLY A 52 -16.65 7.52 -6.31
N ALA A 53 -17.92 7.62 -5.94
CA ALA A 53 -18.42 7.37 -4.59
C ALA A 53 -19.52 6.30 -4.58
N ASN A 54 -19.44 5.37 -3.63
CA ASN A 54 -20.46 4.36 -3.35
C ASN A 54 -20.44 4.01 -1.86
N ALA A 55 -21.38 4.52 -1.07
CA ALA A 55 -21.32 4.35 0.38
C ALA A 55 -21.73 2.96 0.88
N THR A 56 -22.34 2.12 0.04
CA THR A 56 -22.90 0.82 0.48
C THR A 56 -22.26 -0.39 -0.20
N GLY A 57 -21.47 -0.19 -1.25
CA GLY A 57 -20.90 -1.28 -2.03
C GLY A 57 -19.52 -0.95 -2.55
N ASN A 58 -19.13 -1.69 -3.58
CA ASN A 58 -17.78 -1.64 -4.13
C ASN A 58 -17.66 -0.56 -5.19
N ILE A 59 -16.43 -0.13 -5.43
CA ILE A 59 -16.07 0.64 -6.62
C ILE A 59 -15.00 -0.13 -7.37
N HIS A 60 -15.26 -0.39 -8.64
CA HIS A 60 -14.27 -0.89 -9.58
C HIS A 60 -13.98 0.22 -10.57
N SER A 61 -12.71 0.62 -10.68
CA SER A 61 -12.30 1.53 -11.74
C SER A 61 -11.07 1.05 -12.48
N LEU A 62 -10.97 1.52 -13.73
CA LEU A 62 -9.77 1.33 -14.51
C LEU A 62 -8.64 2.15 -13.91
N VAL A 63 -8.80 3.48 -13.87
CA VAL A 63 -7.93 4.47 -13.22
C VAL A 63 -8.70 5.09 -12.05
N SER A 64 -8.04 5.48 -10.95
CA SER A 64 -8.73 6.05 -9.78
C SER A 64 -8.19 7.43 -9.40
N ILE A 65 -8.72 8.47 -10.04
CA ILE A 65 -8.41 9.84 -9.62
C ILE A 65 -8.91 10.05 -8.19
N TRP A 66 -10.11 9.55 -7.88
CA TRP A 66 -10.63 9.60 -6.53
C TRP A 66 -11.68 8.51 -6.34
N GLN A 67 -11.59 7.76 -5.25
CA GLN A 67 -12.53 6.70 -4.91
C GLN A 67 -12.91 6.72 -3.42
N PHE A 68 -14.20 6.58 -3.15
CA PHE A 68 -14.75 6.35 -1.83
C PHE A 68 -15.76 5.20 -1.87
N ALA A 69 -15.36 4.01 -1.41
CA ALA A 69 -16.20 2.83 -1.31
C ALA A 69 -16.58 2.55 0.15
N GLY A 70 -17.83 2.16 0.39
CA GLY A 70 -18.30 1.70 1.70
C GLY A 70 -17.86 0.28 2.01
N ARG A 71 -17.57 -0.52 0.98
CA ARG A 71 -16.93 -1.83 1.06
C ARG A 71 -15.57 -1.73 0.39
N ASP A 72 -15.41 -2.27 -0.81
CA ASP A 72 -14.10 -2.43 -1.43
C ASP A 72 -13.87 -1.42 -2.56
N ALA A 73 -12.64 -0.92 -2.66
CA ALA A 73 -12.22 -0.04 -3.73
C ALA A 73 -11.14 -0.74 -4.55
N VAL A 74 -11.36 -0.86 -5.85
CA VAL A 74 -10.46 -1.52 -6.79
C VAL A 74 -10.06 -0.54 -7.89
N CYS A 75 -8.76 -0.44 -8.14
CA CYS A 75 -8.16 0.26 -9.26
C CYS A 75 -7.32 -0.76 -10.06
N LEU A 76 -7.68 -0.97 -11.33
CA LEU A 76 -7.03 -2.01 -12.13
C LEU A 76 -5.67 -1.55 -12.68
N ILE A 77 -5.61 -0.38 -13.31
CA ILE A 77 -4.40 0.09 -14.02
C ILE A 77 -4.23 1.61 -13.87
N GLY A 78 -3.00 2.05 -13.62
CA GLY A 78 -2.59 3.44 -13.81
C GLY A 78 -2.48 4.21 -12.50
N LEU A 79 -3.11 5.38 -12.43
CA LEU A 79 -2.94 6.30 -11.31
C LEU A 79 -4.10 6.19 -10.32
N SER A 80 -3.77 5.90 -9.06
CA SER A 80 -4.65 6.01 -7.91
C SER A 80 -4.22 7.18 -7.04
N PHE A 81 -4.88 8.33 -7.15
CA PHE A 81 -4.51 9.49 -6.33
C PHE A 81 -5.08 9.39 -4.92
N TYR A 82 -6.34 8.99 -4.79
CA TYR A 82 -7.00 8.83 -3.51
C TYR A 82 -7.97 7.66 -3.55
N GLN A 83 -7.75 6.67 -2.68
CA GLN A 83 -8.59 5.50 -2.54
C GLN A 83 -8.92 5.28 -1.07
N LYS A 84 -10.21 5.32 -0.75
CA LYS A 84 -10.71 5.01 0.59
C LYS A 84 -11.80 3.93 0.51
N ALA A 85 -11.61 2.87 1.27
CA ALA A 85 -12.50 1.72 1.37
C ALA A 85 -12.89 1.48 2.84
N GLY A 86 -14.12 1.01 3.06
CA GLY A 86 -14.57 0.52 4.36
C GLY A 86 -14.12 -0.93 4.63
N GLY A 87 -14.00 -1.72 3.57
CA GLY A 87 -13.30 -3.00 3.50
C GLY A 87 -11.92 -2.78 2.89
N ASP A 88 -11.69 -3.37 1.72
CA ASP A 88 -10.34 -3.48 1.13
C ASP A 88 -10.07 -2.44 0.05
N ALA A 89 -8.82 -2.00 -0.06
CA ALA A 89 -8.34 -1.11 -1.11
C ALA A 89 -7.27 -1.81 -1.96
N LEU A 90 -7.58 -2.08 -3.22
CA LEU A 90 -6.70 -2.78 -4.16
C LEU A 90 -6.27 -1.87 -5.31
N CYS A 91 -4.97 -1.79 -5.56
CA CYS A 91 -4.38 -1.33 -6.81
C CYS A 91 -3.60 -2.48 -7.46
N VAL A 92 -4.04 -2.90 -8.65
CA VAL A 92 -3.44 -4.05 -9.34
C VAL A 92 -2.14 -3.64 -10.04
N ILE A 93 -2.16 -2.67 -10.94
CA ILE A 93 -0.94 -2.16 -11.59
C ILE A 93 -0.92 -0.63 -11.55
N GLY A 94 0.15 -0.03 -11.04
CA GLY A 94 0.44 1.39 -11.24
C GLY A 94 0.90 2.16 -10.01
N LEU A 95 0.52 3.43 -9.94
CA LEU A 95 0.95 4.35 -8.88
C LEU A 95 -0.20 4.65 -7.94
N SER A 96 -0.03 4.38 -6.66
CA SER A 96 -0.98 4.74 -5.61
C SER A 96 -0.40 5.79 -4.66
N PHE A 97 -1.03 6.95 -4.60
CA PHE A 97 -0.59 8.04 -3.73
C PHE A 97 -1.14 7.89 -2.32
N TYR A 98 -2.42 7.58 -2.19
CA TYR A 98 -3.09 7.45 -0.90
C TYR A 98 -4.10 6.32 -0.92
N GLN A 99 -3.84 5.30 -0.12
CA GLN A 99 -4.73 4.17 0.12
C GLN A 99 -5.07 4.06 1.59
N LYS A 100 -6.38 4.03 1.87
CA LYS A 100 -6.90 3.75 3.21
C LYS A 100 -8.00 2.69 3.14
N ALA A 101 -7.77 1.56 3.79
CA ALA A 101 -8.71 0.46 3.93
C ALA A 101 -9.14 0.29 5.39
N GLY A 102 -10.36 -0.19 5.60
CA GLY A 102 -10.80 -0.68 6.91
C GLY A 102 -10.36 -2.14 7.13
N GLY A 103 -10.29 -2.92 6.05
CA GLY A 103 -9.58 -4.19 5.97
C GLY A 103 -8.19 -3.96 5.39
N ASP A 104 -7.91 -4.56 4.23
CA ASP A 104 -6.56 -4.68 3.67
C ASP A 104 -6.26 -3.60 2.63
N ALA A 105 -5.02 -3.12 2.61
CA ALA A 105 -4.50 -2.22 1.58
C ALA A 105 -3.46 -2.97 0.73
N VAL A 106 -3.75 -3.16 -0.56
CA VAL A 106 -2.97 -4.02 -1.45
C VAL A 106 -2.52 -3.25 -2.69
N CYS A 107 -1.21 -3.30 -2.95
CA CYS A 107 -0.59 -2.90 -4.21
C CYS A 107 0.13 -4.11 -4.83
N LEU A 108 -0.39 -4.63 -5.94
CA LEU A 108 0.22 -5.82 -6.56
C LEU A 108 1.48 -5.44 -7.34
N ILE A 109 1.41 -4.48 -8.25
CA ILE A 109 2.57 -4.08 -9.05
C ILE A 109 2.64 -2.56 -9.14
N GLY A 110 3.72 -1.96 -8.64
CA GLY A 110 4.06 -0.56 -8.89
C GLY A 110 4.50 0.22 -7.66
N LEU A 111 4.10 1.48 -7.56
CA LEU A 111 4.57 2.38 -6.51
C LEU A 111 3.42 2.75 -5.58
N SER A 112 3.65 2.66 -4.27
CA SER A 112 2.67 3.10 -3.27
C SER A 112 3.27 4.06 -2.25
N PHE A 113 2.79 5.31 -2.25
CA PHE A 113 3.31 6.35 -1.36
C PHE A 113 2.79 6.22 0.06
N TYR A 114 1.49 6.00 0.22
CA TYR A 114 0.86 5.88 1.54
C TYR A 114 -0.20 4.80 1.55
N GLN A 115 0.00 3.77 2.37
CA GLN A 115 -0.97 2.70 2.63
C GLN A 115 -1.30 2.67 4.12
N LYS A 116 -2.59 2.69 4.43
CA LYS A 116 -3.10 2.45 5.77
C LYS A 116 -4.20 1.40 5.73
N ALA A 117 -3.99 0.29 6.42
CA ALA A 117 -4.93 -0.80 6.57
C ALA A 117 -5.38 -0.93 8.02
N GLY A 118 -6.63 -1.34 8.23
CA GLY A 118 -7.11 -1.84 9.52
C GLY A 118 -6.88 -3.35 9.69
N GLY A 119 -6.67 -4.06 8.58
CA GLY A 119 -6.08 -5.39 8.53
C GLY A 119 -4.61 -5.29 8.10
N ASP A 120 -4.30 -5.86 6.95
CA ASP A 120 -2.95 -6.03 6.42
C ASP A 120 -2.61 -5.00 5.33
N ALA A 121 -1.31 -4.65 5.22
CA ALA A 121 -0.78 -3.93 4.07
C ALA A 121 0.14 -4.83 3.25
N LEU A 122 -0.17 -5.00 1.96
CA LEU A 122 0.55 -5.88 1.05
C LEU A 122 1.12 -5.09 -0.13
N CYS A 123 2.43 -5.18 -0.35
CA CYS A 123 3.07 -4.78 -1.60
C CYS A 123 3.76 -5.99 -2.24
N VAL A 124 3.26 -6.43 -3.40
CA VAL A 124 3.80 -7.64 -4.05
C VAL A 124 5.06 -7.32 -4.83
N ILE A 125 5.01 -6.42 -5.81
CA ILE A 125 6.18 -6.01 -6.59
C ILE A 125 6.22 -4.48 -6.69
N GLY A 126 7.32 -3.88 -6.24
CA GLY A 126 7.65 -2.49 -6.55
C GLY A 126 8.15 -1.70 -5.34
N LEU A 127 7.76 -0.43 -5.21
CA LEU A 127 8.28 0.43 -4.15
C LEU A 127 7.15 0.92 -3.25
N SER A 128 7.37 0.94 -1.94
CA SER A 128 6.44 1.59 -1.02
C SER A 128 7.13 2.51 -0.03
N PHE A 129 6.60 3.73 0.11
CA PHE A 129 7.19 4.75 0.97
C PHE A 129 6.69 4.63 2.42
N TYR A 130 5.37 4.52 2.61
CA TYR A 130 4.78 4.43 3.93
C TYR A 130 3.68 3.37 3.96
N GLN A 131 3.82 2.42 4.88
CA GLN A 131 2.83 1.39 5.14
C GLN A 131 2.55 1.34 6.64
N LYS A 132 1.26 1.37 6.98
CA LYS A 132 0.77 1.11 8.33
C LYS A 132 -0.37 0.10 8.28
N ALA A 133 -0.24 -0.95 9.07
CA ALA A 133 -1.26 -1.98 9.25
C ALA A 133 -1.48 -2.19 10.75
N ASP A 134 -2.72 -2.48 11.13
CA ASP A 134 -3.01 -2.85 12.52
C ASP A 134 -2.70 -4.35 12.76
N ASN A 135 -2.68 -5.17 11.71
CA ASN A 135 -2.17 -6.53 11.71
C ASN A 135 -0.78 -6.57 11.04
N ASP A 136 -0.65 -7.12 9.84
CA ASP A 136 0.64 -7.43 9.23
C ASP A 136 0.99 -6.53 8.04
N ILE A 137 2.29 -6.40 7.79
CA ILE A 137 2.81 -5.81 6.56
C ILE A 137 3.66 -6.84 5.84
N ILE A 138 3.31 -7.14 4.59
CA ILE A 138 4.03 -8.08 3.75
C ILE A 138 4.51 -7.37 2.49
N CYS A 139 5.80 -7.45 2.23
CA CYS A 139 6.47 -6.81 1.12
C CYS A 139 7.27 -7.87 0.36
N MET A 140 6.83 -8.28 -0.83
CA MET A 140 7.45 -9.45 -1.49
C MET A 140 8.69 -9.11 -2.29
N LEU A 141 8.64 -8.16 -3.22
CA LEU A 141 9.78 -7.80 -4.07
C LEU A 141 9.91 -6.28 -4.24
N GLY A 142 11.02 -5.70 -3.80
CA GLY A 142 11.41 -4.34 -4.17
C GLY A 142 11.98 -3.48 -3.05
N ILE A 143 11.52 -2.24 -2.90
CA ILE A 143 12.11 -1.27 -1.95
C ILE A 143 11.03 -0.65 -1.06
N PHE A 144 11.21 -0.75 0.25
CA PHE A 144 10.21 -0.39 1.25
C PHE A 144 10.80 0.53 2.30
N PHE A 145 10.32 1.77 2.38
CA PHE A 145 10.95 2.79 3.23
C PHE A 145 10.48 2.70 4.68
N TYR A 146 9.18 2.80 4.94
CA TYR A 146 8.64 2.79 6.30
C TYR A 146 7.49 1.79 6.42
N GLN A 147 7.67 0.80 7.28
CA GLN A 147 6.66 -0.21 7.60
C GLN A 147 6.40 -0.20 9.12
N LYS A 148 5.14 0.01 9.51
CA LYS A 148 4.69 -0.11 10.90
C LYS A 148 3.48 -1.04 11.02
N ALA A 149 3.72 -2.24 11.53
CA ALA A 149 2.73 -3.27 11.76
C ALA A 149 2.33 -3.34 13.25
N GLY A 150 1.08 -3.72 13.53
CA GLY A 150 0.64 -4.09 14.87
C GLY A 150 0.91 -5.54 15.23
N GLY A 151 1.03 -6.42 14.22
CA GLY A 151 1.56 -7.78 14.30
C GLY A 151 2.99 -7.82 13.80
N SER A 152 3.20 -8.29 12.58
CA SER A 152 4.49 -8.55 11.94
C SER A 152 4.75 -7.70 10.69
N ALA A 153 6.02 -7.38 10.42
CA ALA A 153 6.47 -6.70 9.21
C ALA A 153 7.53 -7.55 8.49
N ALA A 154 7.23 -8.00 7.27
CA ALA A 154 8.10 -8.88 6.50
C ALA A 154 8.47 -8.27 5.14
N CYS A 155 9.78 -8.24 4.85
CA CYS A 155 10.33 -8.03 3.51
C CYS A 155 10.94 -9.34 3.01
N ILE A 156 10.39 -9.90 1.94
CA ILE A 156 10.80 -11.20 1.41
C ILE A 156 12.07 -11.05 0.57
N ILE A 157 12.04 -10.22 -0.47
CA ILE A 157 13.19 -9.94 -1.33
C ILE A 157 13.32 -8.43 -1.55
N GLY A 158 14.45 -7.86 -1.15
CA GLY A 158 14.83 -6.51 -1.54
C GLY A 158 15.34 -5.66 -0.39
N PHE A 159 14.95 -4.39 -0.39
CA PHE A 159 15.51 -3.37 0.49
C PHE A 159 14.44 -2.81 1.40
N SER A 160 14.66 -2.86 2.71
CA SER A 160 13.81 -2.25 3.72
C SER A 160 14.60 -1.21 4.52
N PHE A 161 14.09 0.01 4.65
CA PHE A 161 14.77 1.04 5.46
C PHE A 161 14.34 0.99 6.93
N TYR A 162 13.04 0.85 7.18
CA TYR A 162 12.53 0.83 8.55
C TYR A 162 11.36 -0.13 8.67
N GLN A 163 11.51 -1.13 9.54
CA GLN A 163 10.47 -2.07 9.92
C GLN A 163 10.26 -2.00 11.42
N LYS A 164 9.04 -1.64 11.82
CA LYS A 164 8.59 -1.72 13.20
C LYS A 164 7.37 -2.62 13.30
N ALA A 165 7.43 -3.58 14.19
CA ALA A 165 6.37 -4.54 14.44
C ALA A 165 6.20 -4.73 15.95
N CYS A 166 5.06 -5.28 16.39
CA CYS A 166 4.95 -5.70 17.79
C CYS A 166 5.56 -7.07 17.98
N GLU A 167 5.33 -7.98 17.03
CA GLU A 167 5.76 -9.38 17.08
C GLU A 167 7.07 -9.53 16.30
N ASP A 168 7.01 -9.63 14.96
CA ASP A 168 8.17 -9.96 14.15
C ASP A 168 8.54 -8.88 13.13
N ALA A 169 9.82 -8.51 13.04
CA ALA A 169 10.36 -7.73 11.92
C ALA A 169 11.40 -8.57 11.15
N VAL A 170 11.07 -8.94 9.92
CA VAL A 170 11.80 -9.96 9.16
C VAL A 170 12.23 -9.45 7.79
N CYS A 171 13.51 -9.64 7.48
CA CYS A 171 14.06 -9.54 6.14
C CYS A 171 14.56 -10.92 5.69
N ILE A 172 13.93 -11.53 4.69
CA ILE A 172 14.32 -12.89 4.25
C ILE A 172 15.57 -12.80 3.38
N VAL A 173 15.53 -12.07 2.26
CA VAL A 173 16.67 -11.87 1.36
C VAL A 173 16.86 -10.40 1.03
N GLY A 174 18.02 -9.85 1.35
CA GLY A 174 18.42 -8.53 0.88
C GLY A 174 18.97 -7.65 2.00
N PHE A 175 18.48 -6.43 2.08
CA PHE A 175 19.02 -5.43 3.00
C PHE A 175 17.92 -4.86 3.90
N SER A 176 18.19 -4.82 5.20
CA SER A 176 17.38 -4.08 6.17
C SER A 176 18.24 -3.04 6.87
N VAL A 177 17.85 -1.77 6.85
CA VAL A 177 18.60 -0.75 7.60
C VAL A 177 18.23 -0.82 9.09
N TRP A 178 16.95 -0.95 9.41
CA TRP A 178 16.46 -0.95 10.79
C TRP A 178 15.29 -1.91 11.01
N LEU A 179 15.44 -2.83 11.95
CA LEU A 179 14.42 -3.76 12.43
C LEU A 179 14.13 -3.48 13.92
N ASP A 180 12.87 -3.30 14.31
CA ASP A 180 12.42 -3.05 15.69
C ASP A 180 11.15 -3.84 16.01
N ALA A 181 11.27 -4.92 16.77
CA ALA A 181 10.15 -5.80 17.11
C ALA A 181 10.39 -6.61 18.39
N GLU A 182 9.47 -7.50 18.76
CA GLU A 182 9.74 -8.51 19.79
C GLU A 182 10.85 -9.45 19.32
N ARG A 183 10.70 -9.99 18.10
CA ARG A 183 11.72 -10.78 17.42
C ARG A 183 12.12 -10.15 16.09
N VAL A 184 13.42 -10.11 15.84
CA VAL A 184 13.95 -9.59 14.57
C VAL A 184 14.76 -10.67 13.87
N ALA A 185 14.61 -10.77 12.55
CA ALA A 185 15.35 -11.74 11.77
C ALA A 185 15.81 -11.16 10.44
N CYS A 186 17.07 -11.40 10.09
CA CYS A 186 17.54 -11.28 8.71
C CYS A 186 18.16 -12.60 8.27
N LEU A 187 17.52 -13.30 7.33
CA LEU A 187 17.92 -14.67 6.98
C LEU A 187 19.12 -14.68 6.02
N ILE A 188 19.10 -13.87 4.97
CA ILE A 188 20.18 -13.78 3.99
C ILE A 188 20.41 -12.31 3.61
N GLY A 189 21.63 -11.82 3.81
CA GLY A 189 22.05 -10.51 3.33
C GLY A 189 22.62 -9.62 4.43
N LEU A 190 22.17 -8.38 4.50
CA LEU A 190 22.77 -7.37 5.35
C LEU A 190 21.70 -6.71 6.23
N SER A 191 21.98 -6.59 7.52
CA SER A 191 21.14 -5.88 8.47
C SER A 191 21.95 -4.76 9.12
N GLY A 192 21.44 -3.53 9.10
CA GLY A 192 22.07 -2.41 9.77
C GLY A 192 21.90 -2.53 11.28
N VAL A 193 20.67 -2.29 11.74
CA VAL A 193 20.31 -2.25 13.15
C VAL A 193 19.21 -3.27 13.42
N GLN A 194 19.47 -4.18 14.34
CA GLN A 194 18.49 -5.14 14.86
C GLN A 194 18.19 -4.83 16.32
N LYS A 195 16.98 -4.34 16.59
CA LYS A 195 16.51 -4.10 17.96
C LYS A 195 15.37 -5.06 18.28
N ALA A 196 15.64 -6.03 19.14
CA ALA A 196 14.68 -7.03 19.55
C ALA A 196 14.42 -6.97 21.04
N ARG A 197 13.20 -7.30 21.47
CA ARG A 197 12.86 -7.42 22.89
C ARG A 197 13.12 -8.81 23.44
N SER A 198 13.08 -9.84 22.61
CA SER A 198 13.41 -11.21 22.99
C SER A 198 14.57 -11.75 22.16
N ASP A 199 14.38 -11.88 20.85
CA ASP A 199 15.23 -12.70 20.00
C ASP A 199 15.67 -11.94 18.75
N ALA A 200 16.97 -11.94 18.47
CA ALA A 200 17.50 -11.47 17.21
C ALA A 200 18.23 -12.61 16.49
N TYR A 201 17.89 -12.80 15.21
CA TYR A 201 18.46 -13.84 14.37
C TYR A 201 19.12 -13.23 13.13
N MET A 202 20.39 -13.58 12.92
CA MET A 202 21.08 -13.36 11.66
C MET A 202 21.43 -14.72 11.05
N GLY A 203 20.99 -14.97 9.82
CA GLY A 203 21.35 -16.20 9.11
C GLY A 203 22.66 -16.06 8.33
N LEU A 204 22.59 -16.20 7.01
CA LEU A 204 23.72 -16.00 6.10
C LEU A 204 23.90 -14.50 5.80
N GLY A 205 24.64 -13.81 6.65
CA GLY A 205 24.90 -12.40 6.45
C GLY A 205 25.61 -11.70 7.59
N ILE A 206 25.57 -10.37 7.55
CA ILE A 206 26.16 -9.50 8.57
C ILE A 206 25.09 -8.59 9.17
N ALA A 207 25.02 -8.54 10.50
CA ALA A 207 24.33 -7.48 11.24
C ALA A 207 25.38 -6.46 11.72
N LEU A 208 25.24 -5.18 11.37
CA LEU A 208 26.18 -4.15 11.82
C LEU A 208 26.01 -3.82 13.30
N TRP A 209 24.78 -3.92 13.81
CA TRP A 209 24.44 -3.75 15.22
C TRP A 209 23.25 -4.61 15.60
N GLN A 210 23.32 -5.23 16.78
CA GLN A 210 22.28 -6.10 17.31
C GLN A 210 22.14 -5.91 18.82
N ASP A 211 20.91 -5.62 19.27
CA ASP A 211 20.50 -5.50 20.66
C ASP A 211 19.29 -6.41 20.90
N ALA A 212 19.53 -7.52 21.57
CA ALA A 212 18.52 -8.50 21.95
C ALA A 212 19.00 -9.33 23.15
N PRO A 213 18.09 -9.73 24.06
CA PRO A 213 18.42 -10.66 25.14
C PRO A 213 18.97 -12.00 24.64
N ASN A 214 18.36 -12.55 23.59
CA ASN A 214 18.78 -13.79 22.96
C ASN A 214 19.22 -13.51 21.52
N SER A 215 20.51 -13.69 21.24
CA SER A 215 21.06 -13.56 19.89
C SER A 215 21.38 -14.94 19.30
N GLY A 216 20.75 -15.32 18.19
CA GLY A 216 21.11 -16.51 17.41
C GLY A 216 22.29 -16.23 16.47
N TYR A 217 23.28 -17.14 16.48
CA TYR A 217 24.56 -17.17 15.74
C TYR A 217 24.83 -16.02 14.74
N ASP A 218 25.66 -15.07 15.16
CA ASP A 218 26.30 -14.07 14.28
C ASP A 218 27.77 -14.49 14.07
N TRP A 219 28.16 -14.76 12.82
CA TRP A 219 29.55 -15.09 12.45
C TRP A 219 30.49 -13.87 12.53
N THR A 220 29.95 -12.66 12.72
CA THR A 220 30.67 -11.38 12.64
C THR A 220 30.21 -10.37 13.70
N ARG A 221 29.95 -10.82 14.94
CA ARG A 221 29.47 -9.94 16.00
C ARG A 221 30.43 -8.77 16.27
N VAL A 222 30.19 -7.61 15.66
CA VAL A 222 30.87 -6.36 15.99
C VAL A 222 30.07 -5.69 17.11
N ARG A 223 30.39 -6.03 18.36
CA ARG A 223 29.87 -5.29 19.51
C ARG A 223 30.55 -3.91 19.53
N ASN A 224 29.75 -2.86 19.34
CA ASN A 224 30.11 -1.44 19.50
C ASN A 224 31.09 -0.88 18.47
N ILE A 225 30.56 -0.22 17.42
CA ILE A 225 31.33 0.73 16.57
C ILE A 225 31.09 2.19 17.01
N VAL A 226 30.16 2.44 17.93
CA VAL A 226 29.85 3.81 18.39
C VAL A 226 29.87 3.82 19.91
N GLY A 227 31.07 4.05 20.46
CA GLY A 227 31.27 4.50 21.85
C GLY A 227 31.34 6.02 21.91
#